data_AF-G5C7D4-F1
#
_entry.id   AF-G5C7D4-F1
#
_cell.length_a   1.000
_cell.length_b   1.000
_cell.length_c   1.000
_cell.angle_alpha   90.00
_cell.angle_beta   90.00
_cell.angle_gamma   90.00
#
_symmetry.space_group_name_H-M   'P 1'
#
loop_
_entity.id
_entity.type
_entity.pdbx_description
1 polymer ?
#
loop_
_entity_poly.entity_id
_entity_poly.type
_entity_poly.pdbx_seq_one_letter_code
_entity_poly.pdbx_strand_id
1 'polypeptide(L)'
;MKGFIDDANHSVGLLDEGTNLGNVIDNYVNEHTLTGGSAFFVGDLGNIVKKHSQRQSEATPIRPFYVVRCNPSPAVLETLEALGTGFACSSKNEMALVQELDVSPENIIYISPCKQVSQIKYAAKTD
;
A
#
# COMPACT_ATOMS: atom_id res chain seq x y z
N MET A 1 1.11 10.09 17.59
CA MET A 1 1.20 10.02 16.12
C MET A 1 2.58 9.47 15.82
N LYS A 2 2.69 8.19 15.46
CA LYS A 2 3.99 7.57 15.14
C LYS A 2 4.46 8.27 13.85
N GLY A 3 5.62 8.91 13.87
CA GLY A 3 6.15 9.62 12.71
C GLY A 3 6.28 8.66 11.52
N PHE A 4 6.12 9.20 10.31
CA PHE A 4 6.51 8.48 9.10
C PHE A 4 7.94 7.99 9.28
N ILE A 5 8.17 6.70 9.05
CA ILE A 5 9.49 6.08 9.17
C ILE A 5 10.40 6.78 8.15
N ASP A 6 11.44 7.45 8.65
CA ASP A 6 12.40 8.28 7.90
C ASP A 6 13.26 7.47 6.91
N ASP A 7 13.09 6.14 6.89
CA ASP A 7 13.85 5.16 6.09
C ASP A 7 13.07 4.58 4.89
N ALA A 8 11.86 5.06 4.59
CA ALA A 8 11.08 4.55 3.46
C ALA A 8 11.55 5.16 2.11
N ASN A 9 11.94 4.29 1.17
CA ASN A 9 12.45 4.59 -0.19
C ASN A 9 11.46 5.31 -1.16
N HIS A 10 10.52 6.13 -0.66
CA HIS A 10 9.57 6.84 -1.51
C HIS A 10 9.26 8.24 -0.97
N SER A 11 9.33 9.26 -1.84
CA SER A 11 9.00 10.63 -1.50
C SER A 11 7.50 10.88 -1.67
N VAL A 12 6.88 11.49 -0.66
CA VAL A 12 5.47 11.90 -0.70
C VAL A 12 5.40 13.42 -0.64
N GLY A 13 4.89 14.04 -1.71
CA GLY A 13 4.64 15.48 -1.76
C GLY A 13 3.26 15.83 -1.22
N LEU A 14 3.17 16.91 -0.43
CA LEU A 14 1.89 17.52 -0.07
C LEU A 14 1.40 18.39 -1.23
N LEU A 15 0.09 18.39 -1.47
CA LEU A 15 -0.53 19.23 -2.50
C LEU A 15 -1.22 20.42 -1.84
N ASP A 16 -0.83 21.62 -2.24
CA ASP A 16 -1.44 22.87 -1.80
C ASP A 16 -2.86 23.03 -2.35
N GLU A 17 -3.69 23.82 -1.67
CA GLU A 17 -5.03 24.18 -2.15
C GLU A 17 -4.96 24.80 -3.55
N GLY A 18 -5.71 24.23 -4.49
CA GLY A 18 -5.73 24.66 -5.90
C GLY A 18 -4.81 23.87 -6.82
N THR A 19 -3.86 23.09 -6.28
CA THR A 19 -3.05 22.15 -7.06
C THR A 19 -3.85 20.88 -7.30
N ASN A 20 -3.94 20.44 -8.56
CA ASN A 20 -4.60 19.18 -8.92
C ASN A 20 -3.59 18.20 -9.53
N LEU A 21 -4.03 16.96 -9.74
CA LEU A 21 -3.18 15.90 -10.27
C LEU A 21 -2.56 16.23 -11.64
N GLY A 22 -3.27 16.96 -12.50
CA GLY A 22 -2.78 17.42 -13.80
C GLY A 22 -1.54 18.31 -13.64
N ASN A 23 -1.58 19.27 -12.71
CA ASN A 23 -0.43 20.14 -12.42
C ASN A 23 0.79 19.33 -11.98
N VAL A 24 0.60 18.29 -11.16
CA VAL A 24 1.69 17.41 -10.71
C VAL A 24 2.29 16.65 -11.90
N ILE A 25 1.43 16.08 -12.75
CA ILE A 25 1.86 15.37 -13.96
C ILE A 25 2.64 16.30 -14.88
N ASP A 26 2.11 17.49 -15.17
CA ASP A 26 2.73 18.47 -16.06
C ASP A 26 4.11 18.91 -15.54
N ASN A 27 4.25 19.11 -14.23
CA ASN A 27 5.54 19.40 -13.60
C ASN A 27 6.57 18.28 -13.84
N TYR A 28 6.18 17.03 -13.59
CA TYR A 28 7.07 15.89 -13.83
C TYR A 28 7.39 15.69 -15.31
N VAL A 29 6.45 15.92 -16.24
CA VAL A 29 6.71 15.90 -17.68
C VAL A 29 7.76 16.94 -18.06
N ASN A 30 7.62 18.17 -17.55
CA ASN A 30 8.56 19.25 -17.84
C ASN A 30 9.97 18.93 -17.32
N GLU A 31 10.08 18.41 -16.09
CA GLU A 31 11.36 17.97 -15.52
C GLU A 31 11.99 16.81 -16.32
N HIS A 32 11.19 15.80 -16.69
CA HIS A 32 11.68 14.59 -17.34
C HIS A 32 12.01 14.78 -18.83
N THR A 33 11.43 15.79 -19.48
CA THR A 33 11.76 16.17 -20.85
C THR A 33 13.24 16.56 -20.98
N LEU A 34 13.85 17.08 -19.91
CA LEU A 34 15.24 17.51 -19.89
C LEU A 34 16.23 16.40 -19.48
N THR A 35 15.74 15.27 -18.96
CA THR A 35 16.57 14.19 -18.36
C THR A 35 16.50 12.84 -19.09
N GLY A 36 15.91 12.80 -20.29
CA GLY A 36 15.88 11.61 -21.14
C GLY A 36 14.52 10.91 -21.27
N GLY A 37 13.46 11.47 -20.66
CA GLY A 37 12.07 11.12 -21.00
C GLY A 37 11.59 9.72 -20.57
N SER A 38 12.05 9.21 -19.43
CA SER A 38 11.54 7.95 -18.89
C SER A 38 10.07 8.06 -18.46
N ALA A 39 9.31 6.97 -18.59
CA ALA A 39 7.95 6.89 -18.05
C ALA A 39 7.95 6.98 -16.52
N PHE A 40 6.86 7.52 -15.95
CA PHE A 40 6.67 7.66 -14.51
C PHE A 40 5.22 7.38 -14.11
N PHE A 41 4.98 7.19 -12.81
CA PHE A 41 3.65 7.05 -12.21
C PHE A 41 3.42 8.15 -11.17
N VAL A 42 2.17 8.60 -11.04
CA VAL A 42 1.73 9.48 -9.94
C VAL A 42 0.62 8.78 -9.18
N GLY A 43 0.82 8.57 -7.88
CA GLY A 43 -0.14 7.91 -7.00
C GLY A 43 -0.68 8.86 -5.93
N ASP A 44 -1.98 9.15 -5.96
CA ASP A 44 -2.64 9.94 -4.91
C ASP A 44 -3.01 9.05 -3.71
N LEU A 45 -2.18 9.07 -2.66
CA LEU A 45 -2.44 8.38 -1.40
C LEU A 45 -3.68 8.92 -0.67
N GLY A 46 -4.01 10.21 -0.84
CA GLY A 46 -5.23 10.81 -0.31
C GLY A 46 -6.50 10.18 -0.90
N ASN A 47 -6.44 9.67 -2.13
CA ASN A 47 -7.52 8.90 -2.73
C ASN A 47 -7.74 7.54 -2.03
N ILE A 48 -6.67 6.91 -1.51
CA ILE A 48 -6.79 5.68 -0.70
C ILE A 48 -7.51 5.99 0.60
N VAL A 49 -7.09 7.04 1.30
CA VAL A 49 -7.70 7.50 2.57
C VAL A 49 -9.19 7.84 2.38
N LYS A 50 -9.53 8.56 1.31
CA LYS A 50 -10.93 8.90 0.96
C LYS A 50 -11.77 7.64 0.76
N LYS A 51 -11.29 6.67 -0.03
CA LYS A 51 -12.00 5.40 -0.25
C LYS A 51 -12.18 4.61 1.04
N HIS A 52 -11.16 4.57 1.89
CA HIS A 52 -11.25 3.89 3.18
C HIS A 52 -12.29 4.55 4.09
N SER A 53 -12.30 5.88 4.18
CA SER A 53 -13.27 6.65 4.96
C SER A 53 -14.69 6.46 4.44
N GLN A 54 -14.88 6.46 3.11
CA GLN A 54 -16.17 6.18 2.49
C GLN A 54 -16.68 4.79 2.88
N ARG A 55 -15.81 3.78 2.84
CA ARG A 55 -16.15 2.40 3.24
C ARG A 55 -16.53 2.31 4.72
N GLN A 56 -15.83 3.03 5.60
CA GLN A 56 -16.19 3.07 7.02
C GLN A 56 -17.54 3.77 7.28
N SER A 57 -17.96 4.70 6.41
CA SER A 57 -19.25 5.40 6.53
C SER A 57 -20.47 4.60 6.06
N GLU A 58 -20.26 3.41 5.47
CA GLU A 58 -21.34 2.53 5.03
C GLU A 58 -22.06 1.87 6.23
N ALA A 59 -23.35 1.55 6.06
CA ALA A 59 -24.22 1.07 7.15
C ALA A 59 -23.77 -0.26 7.79
N THR A 60 -22.96 -1.06 7.10
CA THR A 60 -22.42 -2.31 7.61
C THR A 60 -20.91 -2.18 7.79
N PRO A 61 -20.40 -2.14 9.03
CA PRO A 61 -18.96 -2.06 9.27
C PRO A 61 -18.29 -3.39 8.87
N ILE A 62 -17.60 -3.38 7.74
CA ILE A 62 -16.80 -4.50 7.25
C ILE A 62 -15.33 -4.09 7.33
N ARG A 63 -14.52 -4.85 8.08
CA ARG A 63 -13.07 -4.64 8.09
C ARG A 63 -12.48 -5.12 6.76
N PRO A 64 -11.84 -4.24 5.96
CA PRO A 64 -11.25 -4.64 4.69
C PRO A 64 -9.96 -5.45 4.89
N PHE A 65 -9.72 -6.40 3.99
CA PHE A 65 -8.41 -7.03 3.79
C PHE A 65 -7.96 -6.75 2.36
N TYR A 66 -6.91 -5.93 2.22
CA TYR A 66 -6.38 -5.51 0.92
C TYR A 66 -5.59 -6.63 0.25
N VAL A 67 -5.86 -6.91 -1.02
CA VAL A 67 -5.15 -7.95 -1.77
C VAL A 67 -3.81 -7.41 -2.26
N VAL A 68 -2.71 -7.86 -1.64
CA VAL A 68 -1.36 -7.28 -1.82
C VAL A 68 -0.89 -7.32 -3.28
N ARG A 69 -1.19 -8.40 -4.01
CA ARG A 69 -0.82 -8.55 -5.43
C ARG A 69 -1.33 -7.44 -6.35
N CYS A 70 -2.35 -6.68 -5.94
CA CYS A 70 -2.92 -5.61 -6.76
C CYS A 70 -1.93 -4.44 -6.91
N ASN A 71 -1.25 -4.07 -5.83
CA ASN A 71 -0.16 -3.09 -5.84
C ASN A 71 0.68 -3.27 -4.55
N PRO A 72 1.85 -3.93 -4.61
CA PRO A 72 2.69 -4.17 -3.44
C PRO A 72 3.61 -2.97 -3.11
N SER A 73 3.33 -1.77 -3.61
CA SER A 73 4.11 -0.57 -3.30
C SER A 73 4.11 -0.30 -1.78
N PRO A 74 5.28 -0.13 -1.13
CA PRO A 74 5.36 0.14 0.30
C PRO A 74 4.48 1.30 0.75
N ALA A 75 4.48 2.42 0.00
CA ALA A 75 3.63 3.58 0.26
C ALA A 75 2.14 3.24 0.38
N VAL A 76 1.65 2.34 -0.49
CA VAL A 76 0.25 1.88 -0.49
C VAL A 76 -0.02 1.00 0.73
N LEU A 77 0.88 0.06 1.03
CA LEU A 77 0.72 -0.87 2.14
C LEU A 77 0.81 -0.15 3.49
N GLU A 78 1.79 0.73 3.69
CA GLU A 78 1.94 1.57 4.88
C GLU A 78 0.71 2.47 5.11
N THR A 79 0.21 3.10 4.04
CA THR A 79 -1.02 3.91 4.13
C THR A 79 -2.21 3.07 4.59
N LEU A 80 -2.36 1.86 4.05
CA LEU A 80 -3.47 0.96 4.39
C LEU A 80 -3.35 0.37 5.80
N GLU A 81 -2.13 0.05 6.24
CA GLU A 81 -1.79 -0.41 7.59
C GLU A 81 -2.16 0.66 8.62
N ALA A 82 -1.74 1.92 8.38
CA ALA A 82 -2.05 3.06 9.24
C ALA A 82 -3.56 3.34 9.34
N LEU A 83 -4.35 2.94 8.32
CA LEU A 83 -5.82 3.00 8.32
C LEU A 83 -6.48 1.78 9.01
N GLY A 84 -5.71 0.80 9.50
CA GLY A 84 -6.20 -0.39 10.19
C GLY A 84 -6.69 -1.52 9.26
N THR A 85 -6.37 -1.43 7.96
CA THR A 85 -6.72 -2.45 6.95
C THR A 85 -5.92 -3.73 7.19
N GLY A 86 -6.56 -4.90 7.08
CA GLY A 86 -5.83 -6.18 7.02
C GLY A 86 -5.26 -6.44 5.63
N PHE A 87 -4.49 -7.51 5.46
CA PHE A 87 -3.87 -7.86 4.18
C PHE A 87 -4.18 -9.30 3.78
N ALA A 88 -4.64 -9.45 2.54
CA ALA A 88 -4.84 -10.73 1.89
C ALA A 88 -3.62 -11.03 1.01
N CYS A 89 -2.78 -11.95 1.46
CA CYS A 89 -1.56 -12.37 0.77
C CYS A 89 -1.81 -13.67 -0.01
N SER A 90 -1.17 -13.81 -1.17
CA SER A 90 -1.28 -14.95 -2.06
C SER A 90 0.04 -15.71 -2.26
N SER A 91 1.13 -15.23 -1.67
CA SER A 91 2.45 -15.86 -1.72
C SER A 91 3.24 -15.65 -0.42
N LYS A 92 4.30 -16.42 -0.23
CA LYS A 92 5.29 -16.20 0.85
C LYS A 92 5.88 -14.79 0.82
N ASN A 93 6.21 -14.27 -0.37
CA ASN A 93 6.86 -12.97 -0.52
C ASN A 93 5.91 -11.83 -0.12
N GLU A 94 4.61 -11.94 -0.44
CA GLU A 94 3.61 -10.97 0.01
C GLU A 94 3.41 -11.00 1.53
N MET A 95 3.45 -12.18 2.16
CA MET A 95 3.40 -12.28 3.62
C MET A 95 4.65 -11.66 4.27
N ALA A 96 5.83 -11.95 3.74
CA ALA A 96 7.09 -11.38 4.23
C ALA A 96 7.09 -9.85 4.12
N LEU A 97 6.69 -9.31 2.97
CA LEU A 97 6.59 -7.86 2.75
C LEU A 97 5.68 -7.17 3.76
N VAL A 98 4.51 -7.76 4.04
CA VAL A 98 3.57 -7.19 5.00
C VAL A 98 4.08 -7.30 6.44
N GLN A 99 4.78 -8.40 6.78
CA GLN A 99 5.42 -8.58 8.09
C GLN A 99 6.59 -7.61 8.32
N GLU A 100 7.36 -7.26 7.27
CA GLU A 100 8.41 -6.24 7.33
C GLU A 100 7.88 -4.85 7.69
N LEU A 101 6.58 -4.60 7.48
CA LEU A 101 5.88 -3.37 7.88
C LEU A 101 5.28 -3.47 9.30
N ASP A 102 5.76 -4.40 10.13
CA ASP A 102 5.27 -4.67 11.49
C ASP A 102 3.78 -5.04 11.58
N VAL A 103 3.17 -5.52 10.49
CA VAL A 103 1.78 -5.97 10.50
C VAL A 103 1.66 -7.27 11.27
N SER A 104 0.84 -7.23 12.31
CA SER A 104 0.62 -8.41 13.14
C SER A 104 -0.06 -9.56 12.38
N PRO A 105 0.34 -10.83 12.59
CA PRO A 105 -0.19 -11.98 11.84
C PRO A 105 -1.71 -12.15 11.87
N GLU A 106 -2.42 -11.70 12.91
CA GLU A 106 -3.89 -11.73 12.97
C GLU A 106 -4.57 -10.82 11.93
N ASN A 107 -3.80 -9.90 11.35
CA ASN A 107 -4.25 -9.00 10.29
C ASN A 107 -3.87 -9.50 8.89
N ILE A 108 -3.40 -10.75 8.76
CA ILE A 108 -3.01 -11.35 7.48
C ILE A 108 -3.88 -12.59 7.18
N ILE A 109 -4.45 -12.65 5.97
CA ILE A 109 -5.15 -13.83 5.45
C ILE A 109 -4.39 -14.39 4.25
N TYR A 110 -3.98 -15.65 4.31
CA TYR A 110 -3.35 -16.32 3.18
C TYR A 110 -4.41 -16.91 2.22
N ILE A 111 -4.70 -16.22 1.12
CA ILE A 111 -5.86 -16.49 0.26
C ILE A 111 -5.60 -17.42 -0.94
N SER A 112 -4.35 -17.80 -1.24
CA SER A 112 -4.09 -18.68 -2.40
C SER A 112 -4.80 -20.04 -2.24
N PRO A 113 -5.60 -20.52 -3.22
CA PRO A 113 -6.31 -21.79 -3.10
C PRO A 113 -5.38 -23.01 -3.21
N CYS A 114 -4.23 -22.87 -3.87
CA CYS A 114 -3.26 -23.94 -4.10
C CYS A 114 -1.89 -23.53 -3.53
N LYS A 115 -1.60 -23.95 -2.29
CA LYS A 115 -0.41 -23.52 -1.54
C LYS A 115 0.68 -24.58 -1.61
N GLN A 116 1.91 -24.19 -1.91
CA GLN A 116 3.05 -25.11 -1.81
C GLN A 116 3.33 -25.45 -0.34
N VAL A 117 3.75 -26.69 -0.07
CA VAL A 117 4.06 -27.17 1.29
C VAL A 117 5.08 -26.26 1.99
N SER A 118 6.09 -25.78 1.27
CA SER A 118 7.08 -24.83 1.77
C SER A 118 6.47 -23.49 2.21
N GLN A 119 5.45 -22.99 1.51
CA GLN A 119 4.75 -21.75 1.86
C GLN A 119 3.80 -21.93 3.03
N ILE A 120 3.14 -23.09 3.14
CA ILE A 120 2.35 -23.44 4.34
C ILE A 120 3.25 -23.50 5.57
N LYS A 121 4.41 -24.17 5.46
CA LYS A 121 5.40 -24.24 6.56
C LYS A 121 5.90 -22.86 6.98
N TYR A 122 6.11 -21.96 6.01
CA TYR A 122 6.46 -20.58 6.31
C TYR A 122 5.34 -19.85 7.07
N ALA A 123 4.09 -19.94 6.61
CA ALA A 123 2.95 -19.31 7.28
C ALA A 123 2.68 -19.89 8.69
N ALA A 124 3.01 -21.16 8.92
CA ALA A 124 2.87 -21.82 10.21
C ALA A 124 4.03 -21.57 11.18
N LYS A 125 5.13 -20.95 10.73
CA LYS A 125 6.26 -20.62 11.60
C LYS A 125 5.81 -19.53 12.56
N THR A 126 5.67 -19.88 13.84
CA THR A 126 5.53 -18.91 14.94
C THR A 126 6.93 -18.42 15.29
N ASP A 127 7.11 -17.11 15.41
CA ASP A 127 8.28 -16.52 16.08
C ASP A 127 8.11 -16.55 17.61
#